data_AF-B1Y5Q1-F1
#
_entry.id   AF-B1Y5Q1-F1
#
_cell.length_a   1.000
_cell.length_b   1.000
_cell.length_c   1.000
_cell.angle_alpha   90.00
_cell.angle_beta   90.00
_cell.angle_gamma   90.00
#
_symmetry.space_group_name_H-M   'P 1'
#
loop_
_entity.id
_entity.type
_entity.pdbx_description
1 polymer ?
#
loop_
_entity_poly.entity_id
_entity_poly.type
_entity_poly.pdbx_seq_one_letter_code
_entity_poly.pdbx_strand_id
1 'polypeptide(L)'
;MKTHPVQAPVATPEPAPHAGWKKAVLALVGGVVLTATSGCVIAPSPYYDREPQPVYVEPAYPSPGIGWVWIFQPRIGWGWHHPRHGWDDRGRGRGRGRGHGRD
;
A
#
# COMPACT_ATOMS: atom_id res chain seq x y z
N MET A 1 8.54 47.09 70.12
CA MET A 1 7.74 45.88 70.41
C MET A 1 7.23 45.32 69.11
N LYS A 2 7.58 44.07 68.79
CA LYS A 2 7.43 43.45 67.47
C LYS A 2 6.37 42.35 67.58
N THR A 3 5.18 42.59 67.08
CA THR A 3 4.11 41.58 66.99
C THR A 3 4.24 40.86 65.67
N HIS A 4 4.71 39.61 65.71
CA HIS A 4 4.66 38.69 64.58
C HIS A 4 3.31 37.98 64.56
N PRO A 5 2.64 37.81 63.39
CA PRO A 5 1.43 37.02 63.31
C PRO A 5 1.76 35.52 63.49
N VAL A 6 1.01 34.86 64.38
CA VAL A 6 0.96 33.40 64.51
C VAL A 6 0.39 32.82 63.23
N GLN A 7 1.17 31.98 62.56
CA GLN A 7 0.81 31.31 61.31
C GLN A 7 0.08 30.00 61.65
N ALA A 8 -1.15 29.82 61.17
CA ALA A 8 -1.89 28.57 61.30
C ALA A 8 -1.18 27.43 60.54
N PRO A 9 -1.31 26.16 60.97
CA PRO A 9 -0.74 25.04 60.23
C PRO A 9 -1.40 24.96 58.85
N VAL A 10 -0.58 25.05 57.80
CA VAL A 10 -1.02 24.81 56.43
C VAL A 10 -1.50 23.36 56.37
N ALA A 11 -2.79 23.15 56.06
CA ALA A 11 -3.30 21.81 55.82
C ALA A 11 -2.60 21.28 54.56
N THR A 12 -1.73 20.28 54.74
CA THR A 12 -1.20 19.48 53.64
C THR A 12 -2.38 18.83 52.91
N PRO A 13 -2.57 19.00 51.59
CA PRO A 13 -3.54 18.19 50.87
C PRO A 13 -3.04 16.74 50.85
N GLU A 14 -3.71 15.87 51.59
CA GLU A 14 -3.57 14.42 51.50
C GLU A 14 -3.85 13.99 50.05
N PRO A 15 -2.93 13.31 49.36
CA PRO A 15 -3.20 12.85 48.00
C PRO A 15 -4.18 11.68 48.07
N ALA A 16 -5.45 11.95 47.79
CA ALA A 16 -6.51 10.93 47.67
C ALA A 16 -6.05 9.80 46.72
N PRO A 17 -5.82 8.56 47.22
CA PRO A 17 -5.10 7.53 46.46
C PRO A 17 -5.92 6.81 45.37
N HIS A 18 -7.04 7.37 44.91
CA HIS A 18 -7.99 6.62 44.06
C HIS A 18 -8.30 7.27 42.70
N ALA A 19 -7.91 8.53 42.46
CA ALA A 19 -8.24 9.26 41.23
C ALA A 19 -7.21 9.07 40.10
N GLY A 20 -6.09 8.39 40.36
CA GLY A 20 -4.95 8.31 39.45
C GLY A 20 -4.84 7.00 38.66
N TRP A 21 -5.48 5.92 39.10
CA TRP A 21 -5.16 4.58 38.56
C TRP A 21 -5.57 4.43 37.10
N LYS A 22 -6.71 5.01 36.68
CA LYS A 22 -7.14 5.03 35.28
C LYS A 22 -6.15 5.78 34.39
N LYS A 23 -5.60 6.89 34.91
CA LYS A 23 -4.57 7.70 34.21
C LYS A 23 -3.25 6.95 34.13
N ALA A 24 -2.87 6.23 35.18
CA ALA A 24 -1.69 5.38 35.21
C ALA A 24 -1.80 4.20 34.24
N VAL A 25 -2.97 3.55 34.17
CA VAL A 25 -3.26 2.49 33.20
C VAL A 25 -3.21 3.02 31.77
N LEU A 26 -3.84 4.18 31.49
CA LEU A 26 -3.77 4.83 30.18
C LEU A 26 -2.34 5.19 29.77
N ALA A 27 -1.53 5.70 30.70
CA ALA A 27 -0.13 6.03 30.44
C ALA A 27 0.72 4.77 30.16
N LEU A 28 0.48 3.67 30.90
CA LEU A 28 1.14 2.39 30.66
C LEU A 28 0.76 1.80 29.30
N VAL A 29 -0.53 1.78 28.96
CA VAL A 29 -1.00 1.27 27.66
C VAL A 29 -0.44 2.12 26.52
N GLY A 30 -0.48 3.45 26.64
CA GLY A 30 0.11 4.36 25.65
C GLY A 30 1.62 4.15 25.48
N GLY A 31 2.35 3.97 26.58
CA GLY A 31 3.78 3.68 26.55
C GLY A 31 4.12 2.35 25.86
N VAL A 32 3.34 1.29 26.13
CA VAL A 32 3.50 -0.03 25.48
C VAL A 32 3.18 0.03 23.98
N VAL A 33 2.15 0.77 23.59
CA VAL A 33 1.81 0.93 22.16
C VAL A 33 2.94 1.67 21.43
N LEU A 34 3.45 2.76 22.00
CA LEU A 34 4.53 3.54 21.40
C LEU A 34 5.81 2.72 21.21
N THR A 35 6.21 1.92 22.20
CA THR A 35 7.38 1.03 22.08
C THR A 35 7.16 -0.14 21.15
N ALA A 36 5.93 -0.69 21.09
CA ALA A 36 5.60 -1.76 20.15
C ALA A 36 5.63 -1.29 18.69
N THR A 37 5.22 -0.05 18.42
CA THR A 37 5.19 0.49 17.05
C THR A 37 6.50 1.14 16.59
N SER A 38 7.41 1.51 17.51
CA SER A 38 8.66 2.21 17.14
C SER A 38 9.65 1.38 16.33
N GLY A 39 9.42 0.06 16.22
CA GLY A 39 10.24 -0.87 15.43
C GLY A 39 9.54 -1.45 14.19
N CYS A 40 8.33 -0.99 13.86
CA CYS A 40 7.57 -1.53 12.72
C CYS A 40 8.13 -0.98 11.39
N VAL A 41 9.25 -1.54 10.94
CA VAL A 41 9.82 -1.27 9.61
C VAL A 41 9.07 -2.12 8.59
N ILE A 42 8.35 -1.47 7.69
CA ILE A 42 7.75 -2.12 6.52
C ILE A 42 8.90 -2.47 5.58
N ALA A 43 9.27 -3.75 5.53
CA ALA A 43 10.16 -4.23 4.48
C ALA A 43 9.46 -4.07 3.12
N PRO A 44 10.11 -3.50 2.09
CA PRO A 44 9.53 -3.49 0.75
C PRO A 44 9.28 -4.95 0.36
N SER A 45 8.06 -5.20 -0.11
CA SER A 45 7.72 -6.52 -0.63
C SER A 45 8.65 -6.84 -1.80
N PRO A 46 9.27 -8.04 -1.84
CA PRO A 46 10.06 -8.46 -3.01
C PRO A 46 9.20 -8.62 -4.27
N TYR A 47 7.86 -8.46 -4.18
CA TYR A 47 6.95 -8.58 -5.31
C TYR A 47 6.86 -7.31 -6.19
N TYR A 48 7.74 -6.32 -6.01
CA TYR A 48 7.87 -5.23 -6.98
C TYR A 48 8.40 -5.69 -8.34
N ASP A 49 8.92 -6.92 -8.44
CA ASP A 49 9.21 -7.60 -9.70
C ASP A 49 8.00 -8.36 -10.25
N ARG A 50 6.77 -7.90 -9.99
CA ARG A 50 5.63 -8.42 -10.75
C ARG A 50 5.76 -7.88 -12.17
N GLU A 51 6.31 -8.71 -13.04
CA GLU A 51 6.43 -8.44 -14.47
C GLU A 51 5.11 -7.81 -14.95
N PRO A 52 5.16 -6.64 -15.63
CA PRO A 52 3.97 -5.90 -16.01
C PRO A 52 2.96 -6.86 -16.64
N GLN A 53 1.87 -7.10 -15.91
CA GLN A 53 0.86 -8.03 -16.40
C GLN A 53 0.33 -7.43 -17.70
N PRO A 54 0.32 -8.18 -18.81
CA PRO A 54 -0.11 -7.63 -20.08
C PRO A 54 -1.56 -7.19 -19.94
N VAL A 55 -1.79 -5.89 -20.10
CA VAL A 55 -3.14 -5.33 -20.15
C VAL A 55 -3.84 -5.95 -21.35
N TYR A 56 -5.05 -6.48 -21.15
CA TYR A 56 -5.87 -6.97 -22.25
C TYR A 56 -6.14 -5.84 -23.24
N VAL A 57 -5.84 -6.09 -24.51
CA VAL A 57 -6.17 -5.19 -25.62
C VAL A 57 -7.10 -5.94 -26.54
N GLU A 58 -8.23 -5.34 -26.90
CA GLU A 58 -9.19 -5.94 -27.81
C GLU A 58 -8.55 -6.20 -29.21
N PRO A 59 -8.91 -7.30 -29.92
CA PRO A 59 -8.40 -7.56 -31.25
C PRO A 59 -8.63 -6.40 -32.21
N ALA A 60 -7.55 -5.93 -32.86
CA ALA A 60 -7.63 -4.85 -33.83
C ALA A 60 -8.26 -5.27 -35.17
N TYR A 61 -8.56 -6.56 -35.34
CA TYR A 61 -9.13 -7.15 -36.55
C TYR A 61 -9.75 -8.53 -36.25
N PRO A 62 -10.64 -9.04 -37.13
CA PRO A 62 -11.36 -10.29 -36.89
C PRO A 62 -10.44 -11.50 -36.73
N SER A 63 -10.95 -12.52 -36.03
CA SER A 63 -10.27 -13.82 -35.95
C SER A 63 -10.06 -14.42 -37.35
N PRO A 64 -8.87 -14.94 -37.67
CA PRO A 64 -8.59 -15.62 -38.93
C PRO A 64 -9.47 -16.85 -39.19
N GLY A 65 -10.04 -17.46 -38.14
CA GLY A 65 -10.88 -18.64 -38.25
C GLY A 65 -10.92 -19.46 -36.96
N ILE A 66 -11.46 -20.67 -37.05
CA ILE A 66 -11.54 -21.60 -35.92
C ILE A 66 -10.12 -21.97 -35.45
N GLY A 67 -9.94 -22.05 -34.12
CA GLY A 67 -8.68 -22.46 -33.49
C GLY A 67 -7.65 -21.34 -33.29
N TRP A 68 -7.94 -20.13 -33.75
CA TRP A 68 -7.13 -18.95 -33.48
C TRP A 68 -7.54 -18.31 -32.15
N VAL A 69 -6.56 -18.08 -31.28
CA VAL A 69 -6.77 -17.49 -29.95
C VAL A 69 -6.01 -16.18 -29.85
N TRP A 70 -6.63 -15.17 -29.26
CA TRP A 70 -6.01 -13.87 -29.02
C TRP A 70 -5.16 -13.93 -27.75
N ILE A 71 -3.84 -13.87 -27.89
CA ILE A 71 -2.88 -14.11 -26.79
C ILE A 71 -1.78 -13.05 -26.83
N PHE A 72 -1.25 -12.69 -25.66
CA PHE A 72 -0.09 -11.84 -25.52
C PHE A 72 1.22 -12.63 -25.70
N GLN A 73 2.12 -12.11 -26.54
CA GLN A 73 3.47 -12.61 -26.72
C GLN A 73 4.50 -11.51 -26.38
N PRO A 74 5.49 -11.78 -25.51
CA PRO A 74 6.42 -10.74 -25.05
C PRO A 74 7.17 -9.98 -26.16
N ARG A 75 7.49 -10.64 -27.28
CA ARG A 75 8.27 -10.02 -28.39
C ARG A 75 7.45 -9.17 -29.35
N ILE A 76 6.15 -9.44 -29.51
CA ILE A 76 5.31 -8.84 -30.56
C ILE A 76 4.05 -8.16 -30.02
N GLY A 77 3.69 -8.39 -28.76
CA GLY A 77 2.46 -7.91 -28.15
C GLY A 77 1.29 -8.87 -28.38
N TRP A 78 0.07 -8.33 -28.42
CA TRP A 78 -1.14 -9.10 -28.66
C TRP A 78 -1.29 -9.51 -30.13
N GLY A 79 -1.70 -10.76 -30.36
CA GLY A 79 -1.90 -11.31 -31.70
C GLY A 79 -2.72 -12.59 -31.71
N TRP A 80 -3.13 -13.04 -32.89
CA TRP A 80 -3.77 -14.35 -33.07
C TRP A 80 -2.70 -15.44 -33.14
N HIS A 81 -2.85 -16.47 -32.31
CA HIS A 81 -2.01 -17.67 -32.29
C HIS A 81 -2.84 -18.92 -32.58
N HIS A 82 -2.34 -19.77 -33.45
CA HIS A 82 -2.90 -21.09 -33.75
C HIS A 82 -1.87 -22.19 -33.40
N PRO A 83 -2.24 -23.24 -32.66
CA PRO A 83 -1.29 -24.27 -32.21
C PRO A 83 -0.51 -24.95 -33.34
N ARG A 84 -1.10 -25.08 -34.54
CA ARG A 84 -0.46 -25.71 -35.71
C ARG A 84 0.15 -24.72 -36.72
N HIS A 85 -0.28 -23.47 -36.72
CA HIS A 85 0.10 -22.49 -37.76
C HIS A 85 0.96 -21.35 -37.19
N GLY A 86 1.11 -21.28 -35.87
CA GLY A 86 1.86 -20.22 -35.20
C GLY A 86 1.09 -18.90 -35.16
N TRP A 87 1.82 -17.80 -35.24
CA TRP A 87 1.29 -16.44 -35.14
C TRP A 87 0.78 -15.93 -36.49
N ASP A 88 -0.34 -15.20 -36.48
CA ASP A 88 -0.86 -14.53 -37.67
C ASP A 88 -0.11 -13.21 -37.91
N ASP A 89 0.26 -12.97 -39.17
CA ASP A 89 1.11 -11.85 -39.54
C ASP A 89 0.36 -10.54 -39.76
N ARG A 90 -0.97 -10.59 -39.88
CA ARG A 90 -1.82 -9.41 -40.20
C ARG A 90 -1.92 -8.39 -39.06
N GLY A 91 -1.57 -8.80 -37.83
CA GLY A 91 -1.65 -7.98 -36.62
C GLY A 91 -0.36 -7.33 -36.16
N ARG A 92 0.79 -7.67 -36.77
CA ARG A 92 2.14 -7.37 -36.23
C ARG A 92 2.52 -5.88 -36.20
N GLY A 93 1.65 -4.97 -36.62
CA GLY A 93 1.94 -3.53 -36.76
C GLY A 93 1.18 -2.59 -35.82
N ARG A 94 0.20 -3.03 -35.03
CA ARG A 94 -0.69 -2.10 -34.28
C ARG A 94 -0.71 -2.28 -32.75
N GLY A 95 0.06 -3.22 -32.21
CA GLY A 95 0.13 -3.49 -30.76
C GLY A 95 1.17 -2.68 -29.98
N ARG A 96 2.07 -1.94 -30.66
CA ARG A 96 2.85 -0.89 -29.99
C ARG A 96 1.93 0.30 -29.81
N GLY A 97 1.30 0.41 -28.64
CA GLY A 97 0.67 1.64 -28.22
C GLY A 97 1.66 2.79 -28.36
N ARG A 98 1.59 3.54 -29.46
CA ARG A 98 2.04 4.92 -29.48
C ARG A 98 1.07 5.66 -28.59
N GLY A 99 1.47 5.85 -27.34
CA GLY A 99 0.96 6.94 -26.53
C GLY A 99 1.05 8.20 -27.38
N HIS A 100 -0.09 8.79 -27.64
CA HIS A 100 -0.23 10.09 -28.26
C HIS A 100 0.35 11.11 -27.27
N GLY A 101 1.66 11.35 -27.36
CA GLY A 101 2.29 12.57 -26.86
C GLY A 101 1.83 13.71 -27.75
N ARG A 102 1.33 14.77 -27.14
CA ARG A 102 1.03 16.03 -27.79
C ARG A 102 2.32 16.83 -27.85
N ASP A 103 2.70 17.25 -29.04
CA ASP A 103 3.60 18.37 -29.29
C ASP A 103 2.86 19.36 -30.19
#